data_AF-A0AAV6Z6T3-F1
#
_entry.id   AF-A0AAV6Z6T3-F1
#
_cell.length_a   1.000
_cell.length_b   1.000
_cell.length_c   1.000
_cell.angle_alpha   90.00
_cell.angle_beta   90.00
_cell.angle_gamma   90.00
#
_symmetry.space_group_name_H-M   'P 1'
#
loop_
_entity.id
_entity.type
_entity.pdbx_description
1 polymer ?
#
loop_
_entity_poly.entity_id
_entity_poly.type
_entity_poly.pdbx_seq_one_letter_code
_entity_poly.pdbx_strand_id
1 'polypeptide(L)'
;MLLDIGTGPSIYHLLSACESFPHIITTDFTDSNRQELERWLRREPGTFDWSEIVKTVCGLEGHSRDNWMEKENKLRSRIQKVLKCDVTKSNPLDPTVIPPVDCLITALCLETACRDIDMYNRSLKNITTLLKPGGHLVLIGVLGDSFYKVGNP
;
A
#
# COMPACT_ATOMS: atom_id res chain seq x y z
N MET A 1 5.57 11.76 -6.11
CA MET A 1 5.28 11.14 -4.81
C MET A 1 4.11 10.19 -4.97
N LEU A 2 4.21 9.01 -4.39
CA LEU A 2 3.15 8.00 -4.34
C LEU A 2 2.62 7.88 -2.91
N LEU A 3 1.30 7.75 -2.78
CA LEU A 3 0.64 7.39 -1.53
C LEU A 3 -0.05 6.04 -1.68
N ASP A 4 0.24 5.13 -0.77
CA ASP A 4 -0.42 3.84 -0.67
C ASP A 4 -1.45 3.86 0.47
N ILE A 5 -2.71 3.56 0.14
CA ILE A 5 -3.85 3.59 1.05
C ILE A 5 -4.27 2.16 1.39
N GLY A 6 -4.17 1.81 2.68
CA GLY A 6 -4.51 0.48 3.18
C GLY A 6 -3.47 -0.56 2.79
N THR A 7 -2.19 -0.26 3.04
CA THR A 7 -1.04 -1.11 2.74
C THR A 7 -1.17 -2.51 3.34
N GLY A 8 -1.86 -2.63 4.48
CA GLY A 8 -1.81 -3.84 5.29
C GLY A 8 -0.39 -4.18 5.73
N PRO A 9 -0.11 -5.46 6.04
CA PRO A 9 1.24 -5.94 6.32
C PRO A 9 1.96 -6.38 5.03
N SER A 10 1.65 -5.76 3.89
CA SER A 10 2.05 -6.25 2.56
C SER A 10 2.84 -5.23 1.73
N ILE A 11 3.70 -5.71 0.83
CA ILE A 11 4.56 -4.85 -0.01
C ILE A 11 4.45 -5.13 -1.51
N TYR A 12 3.74 -6.18 -1.92
CA TYR A 12 3.84 -6.72 -3.29
C TYR A 12 3.39 -5.71 -4.35
N HIS A 13 2.34 -4.94 -4.07
CA HIS A 13 1.79 -3.91 -4.97
C HIS A 13 2.71 -2.69 -5.14
N LEU A 14 3.71 -2.54 -4.26
CA LEU A 14 4.70 -1.46 -4.31
C LEU A 14 5.99 -1.84 -5.02
N LEU A 15 6.21 -3.14 -5.31
CA LEU A 15 7.46 -3.62 -5.89
C LEU A 15 7.71 -2.98 -7.25
N SER A 16 6.78 -3.03 -8.19
CA SER A 16 6.97 -2.34 -9.48
C SER A 16 6.84 -0.82 -9.37
N ALA A 17 6.02 -0.34 -8.43
CA ALA A 17 5.84 1.10 -8.22
C ALA A 17 7.15 1.80 -7.79
N CYS A 18 8.01 1.14 -7.01
CA CYS A 18 9.25 1.76 -6.50
C CYS A 18 10.31 2.06 -7.58
N GLU A 19 10.13 1.54 -8.81
CA GLU A 19 10.96 1.90 -9.96
C GLU A 19 10.62 3.29 -10.50
N SER A 20 9.35 3.69 -10.38
CA SER A 20 8.86 4.97 -10.91
C SER A 20 8.77 6.07 -9.85
N PHE A 21 8.60 5.68 -8.57
CA PHE A 21 8.34 6.62 -7.49
C PHE A 21 9.48 6.63 -6.46
N PRO A 22 10.32 7.70 -6.43
CA PRO A 22 11.41 7.81 -5.47
C PRO A 22 10.96 8.13 -4.04
N HIS A 23 9.71 8.54 -3.86
CA HIS A 23 9.11 8.93 -2.58
C HIS A 23 7.75 8.24 -2.44
N ILE A 24 7.66 7.30 -1.51
CA ILE A 24 6.47 6.50 -1.20
C ILE A 24 6.08 6.78 0.26
N ILE A 25 4.80 7.06 0.49
CA ILE A 25 4.18 7.06 1.81
C ILE A 25 3.22 5.87 1.86
N THR A 26 3.36 5.02 2.88
CA THR A 26 2.45 3.88 3.11
C THR A 26 1.53 4.19 4.27
N THR A 27 0.31 3.64 4.24
CA THR A 27 -0.69 3.94 5.25
C THR A 27 -1.57 2.75 5.56
N ASP A 28 -1.95 2.57 6.83
CA ASP A 28 -2.93 1.55 7.21
C ASP A 28 -3.71 1.98 8.46
N PHE A 29 -4.96 1.53 8.59
CA PHE A 29 -5.77 1.79 9.78
C PHE A 29 -5.28 1.00 10.99
N THR A 30 -4.87 -0.25 10.78
CA THR A 30 -4.59 -1.23 11.83
C THR A 30 -3.16 -1.07 12.34
N ASP A 31 -3.01 -0.88 13.65
CA ASP A 31 -1.71 -0.61 14.26
C ASP A 31 -0.72 -1.78 14.07
N SER A 32 -1.18 -3.04 14.16
CA SER A 32 -0.34 -4.23 13.96
C SER A 32 0.19 -4.37 12.53
N ASN A 33 -0.60 -3.98 11.52
CA ASN A 33 -0.15 -3.99 10.12
C ASN A 33 1.00 -3.01 9.91
N ARG A 34 0.86 -1.78 10.42
CA ARG A 34 1.92 -0.77 10.34
C ARG A 34 3.17 -1.21 11.10
N GLN A 35 3.01 -1.83 12.26
CA GLN A 35 4.13 -2.40 13.01
C GLN A 35 4.85 -3.48 12.21
N GLU A 36 4.15 -4.42 11.58
CA GLU A 36 4.78 -5.46 10.76
C GLU A 36 5.56 -4.87 9.58
N LEU A 37 5.00 -3.86 8.90
CA LEU A 37 5.71 -3.15 7.83
C LEU A 37 6.97 -2.43 8.35
N GLU A 38 6.88 -1.73 9.48
CA GLU A 38 8.02 -1.04 10.11
C GLU A 38 9.12 -2.02 10.56
N ARG A 39 8.75 -3.23 11.01
CA ARG A 39 9.71 -4.29 11.32
C ARG A 39 10.42 -4.77 10.05
N TRP A 40 9.68 -4.97 8.96
CA TRP A 40 10.26 -5.36 7.66
C TRP A 40 11.18 -4.27 7.08
N LEU A 41 10.82 -2.99 7.24
CA LEU A 41 11.67 -1.85 6.87
C LEU A 41 12.99 -1.84 7.65
N ARG A 42 12.94 -2.16 8.95
CA ARG A 42 14.11 -2.25 9.84
C ARG A 42 14.90 -3.55 9.73
N ARG A 43 14.52 -4.46 8.83
CA ARG A 43 15.14 -5.79 8.63
C ARG A 43 15.15 -6.62 9.91
N GLU A 44 14.12 -6.49 10.73
CA GLU A 44 14.02 -7.32 11.93
C GLU A 44 13.85 -8.80 11.57
N PRO A 45 14.45 -9.73 12.33
CA PRO A 45 14.22 -11.15 12.14
C PRO A 45 12.74 -11.50 12.43
N GLY A 46 12.23 -12.51 11.71
CA GLY A 46 10.88 -13.03 11.92
C GLY A 46 9.75 -12.23 11.26
N THR A 47 10.07 -11.28 10.38
CA THR A 47 9.09 -10.69 9.45
C THR A 47 8.78 -11.66 8.31
N PHE A 48 7.66 -11.46 7.62
CA PHE A 48 7.32 -12.27 6.46
C PHE A 48 8.44 -12.26 5.39
N ASP A 49 8.76 -13.44 4.84
CA ASP A 49 9.74 -13.58 3.76
C ASP A 49 9.10 -13.27 2.41
N TRP A 50 9.39 -12.08 1.90
CA TRP A 50 8.89 -11.62 0.59
C TRP A 50 9.75 -12.08 -0.60
N SER A 51 10.87 -12.78 -0.38
CA SER A 51 11.90 -13.01 -1.41
C SER A 51 11.38 -13.68 -2.68
N GLU A 52 10.52 -14.70 -2.58
CA GLU A 52 9.94 -15.36 -3.76
C GLU A 52 9.01 -14.45 -4.57
N ILE A 53 8.26 -13.58 -3.89
CA ILE A 53 7.40 -12.59 -4.55
C ILE A 53 8.28 -11.54 -5.25
N VAL A 54 9.33 -11.06 -4.57
CA VAL A 54 10.28 -10.10 -5.15
C VAL A 54 11.00 -10.69 -6.37
N LYS A 55 11.47 -11.94 -6.30
CA LYS A 55 12.06 -12.67 -7.43
C LYS A 55 11.09 -12.77 -8.61
N THR A 56 9.83 -13.05 -8.32
CA THR A 56 8.78 -13.13 -9.35
C THR A 56 8.61 -11.79 -10.05
N VAL A 57 8.51 -10.69 -9.28
CA VAL A 57 8.40 -9.34 -9.85
C VAL A 57 9.64 -8.97 -10.67
N CYS A 58 10.86 -9.27 -10.20
CA CYS A 58 12.07 -9.05 -10.99
C CYS A 58 12.02 -9.75 -12.36
N GLY A 59 11.58 -11.02 -12.40
CA GLY A 59 11.42 -11.76 -13.65
C GLY A 59 10.38 -11.15 -14.59
N LEU A 60 9.24 -10.69 -14.04
CA LEU A 60 8.19 -10.02 -14.82
C LEU A 60 8.64 -8.68 -15.40
N GLU A 61 9.55 -7.98 -14.71
CA GLU A 61 10.16 -6.72 -15.18
C GLU A 61 11.31 -6.92 -16.18
N GLY A 62 11.62 -8.17 -16.54
CA GLY A 62 12.72 -8.49 -17.45
C GLY A 62 14.12 -8.40 -16.82
N HIS A 63 14.20 -8.42 -15.49
CA HIS A 63 15.45 -8.45 -14.73
C HIS A 63 15.79 -9.87 -14.25
N SER A 64 17.05 -10.08 -13.85
CA SER A 64 17.44 -11.34 -13.19
C SER A 64 16.71 -11.50 -11.87
N ARG A 65 16.22 -12.72 -11.59
CA ARG A 65 15.64 -13.08 -10.28
C ARG A 65 16.67 -12.93 -9.15
N ASP A 66 17.96 -13.02 -9.46
CA ASP A 66 19.04 -12.86 -8.46
C ASP A 66 19.14 -11.42 -7.93
N ASN A 67 18.55 -10.44 -8.62
CA ASN A 67 18.54 -9.04 -8.21
C ASN A 67 17.48 -8.73 -7.14
N TRP A 68 16.79 -9.74 -6.60
CA TRP A 68 15.69 -9.55 -5.65
C TRP A 68 16.10 -8.74 -4.41
N MET A 69 17.32 -8.92 -3.89
CA MET A 69 17.81 -8.13 -2.75
C MET A 69 17.93 -6.64 -3.09
N GLU A 70 18.39 -6.31 -4.30
CA GLU A 70 18.50 -4.92 -4.75
C GLU A 70 17.11 -4.29 -4.86
N LYS A 71 16.16 -5.00 -5.46
CA LYS A 71 14.75 -4.57 -5.58
C LYS A 71 14.12 -4.33 -4.22
N GLU A 72 14.30 -5.27 -3.29
CA GLU A 72 13.77 -5.19 -1.94
C GLU A 72 14.37 -4.01 -1.17
N ASN A 73 15.69 -3.82 -1.28
CA ASN A 73 16.40 -2.69 -0.69
C ASN A 73 15.97 -1.35 -1.30
N LYS A 74 15.75 -1.31 -2.61
CA LYS A 74 15.22 -0.14 -3.32
C LYS A 74 13.86 0.24 -2.75
N LEU A 75 12.91 -0.70 -2.65
CA LEU A 75 11.61 -0.43 -2.05
C LEU A 75 11.73 0.11 -0.62
N ARG A 76 12.53 -0.54 0.24
CA ARG A 76 12.77 -0.04 1.62
C ARG A 76 13.25 1.40 1.63
N SER A 77 14.18 1.77 0.75
CA SER A 77 14.71 3.14 0.65
C SER A 77 13.72 4.16 0.08
N ARG A 78 12.72 3.73 -0.71
CA ARG A 78 11.69 4.62 -1.28
C ARG A 78 10.56 4.93 -0.29
N ILE A 79 10.28 4.00 0.64
CA ILE A 79 9.28 4.20 1.69
C ILE A 79 9.83 5.18 2.73
N GLN A 80 9.21 6.35 2.83
CA GLN A 80 9.67 7.43 3.72
C GLN A 80 8.95 7.46 5.05
N LYS A 81 7.68 7.07 5.07
CA LYS A 81 6.80 7.12 6.24
C LYS A 81 5.76 6.02 6.17
N VAL A 82 5.46 5.43 7.32
CA VAL A 82 4.28 4.59 7.56
C VAL A 82 3.32 5.37 8.45
N LEU A 83 2.15 5.74 7.93
CA LEU A 83 1.19 6.60 8.64
C LEU A 83 -0.12 5.86 8.95
N LYS A 84 -0.84 6.33 9.97
CA LYS A 84 -2.22 5.90 10.19
C LYS A 84 -3.14 6.56 9.16
N CYS A 85 -4.10 5.82 8.63
CA CYS A 85 -5.19 6.37 7.83
C CYS A 85 -6.55 5.79 8.23
N ASP A 86 -7.62 6.54 7.99
CA ASP A 86 -9.00 6.08 8.10
C ASP A 86 -9.80 6.57 6.88
N VAL A 87 -9.97 5.70 5.89
CA VAL A 87 -10.64 6.01 4.62
C VAL A 87 -12.11 6.40 4.80
N THR A 88 -12.71 6.08 5.95
CA THR A 88 -14.10 6.40 6.28
C THR A 88 -14.30 7.87 6.66
N LYS A 89 -13.20 8.58 6.96
CA LYS A 89 -13.19 10.02 7.27
C LYS A 89 -13.07 10.85 6.01
N SER A 90 -13.59 12.08 6.08
CA SER A 90 -13.46 13.08 5.01
C SER A 90 -12.00 13.46 4.73
N ASN A 91 -11.17 13.50 5.76
CA ASN A 91 -9.71 13.60 5.65
C ASN A 91 -9.08 12.29 6.15
N PRO A 92 -8.69 11.37 5.24
CA PRO A 92 -8.20 10.05 5.62
C PRO A 92 -6.90 10.04 6.43
N LEU A 93 -6.12 11.12 6.39
CA LEU A 93 -4.80 11.19 7.05
C LEU A 93 -4.79 12.07 8.29
N ASP A 94 -5.94 12.59 8.73
CA ASP A 94 -6.03 13.49 9.88
C ASP A 94 -5.35 12.90 11.14
N PRO A 95 -4.55 13.67 11.89
CA PRO A 95 -4.22 15.10 11.72
C PRO A 95 -3.01 15.36 10.81
N THR A 96 -2.48 14.34 10.13
CA THR A 96 -1.31 14.46 9.27
C THR A 96 -1.66 15.16 7.96
N VAL A 97 -0.87 16.17 7.60
CA VAL A 97 -0.97 16.86 6.32
C VAL A 97 0.21 16.47 5.45
N ILE A 98 -0.09 16.06 4.21
CA ILE A 98 0.89 15.79 3.17
C ILE A 98 0.57 16.65 1.94
N PRO A 99 1.57 17.00 1.11
CA PRO A 99 1.27 17.65 -0.16
C PRO A 99 0.51 16.69 -1.10
N PRO A 100 -0.29 17.20 -2.04
CA PRO A 100 -0.98 16.36 -3.02
C PRO A 100 -0.01 15.43 -3.77
N VAL A 101 -0.44 14.21 -4.04
CA VAL A 101 0.38 13.13 -4.61
C VAL A 101 0.18 13.00 -6.12
N ASP A 102 1.20 12.49 -6.81
CA ASP A 102 1.17 12.25 -8.26
C ASP A 102 0.46 10.93 -8.60
N CYS A 103 0.51 9.97 -7.66
CA CYS A 103 -0.12 8.66 -7.77
C CYS A 103 -0.65 8.20 -6.42
N LEU A 104 -1.80 7.55 -6.44
CA LEU A 104 -2.40 6.86 -5.30
C LEU A 104 -2.60 5.40 -5.67
N ILE A 105 -2.12 4.50 -4.82
CA ILE A 105 -2.41 3.06 -4.91
C ILE A 105 -3.31 2.68 -3.75
N THR A 106 -4.30 1.82 -4.00
CA THR A 106 -5.03 1.13 -2.95
C THR A 106 -5.29 -0.31 -3.39
N ALA A 107 -4.96 -1.26 -2.53
CA ALA A 107 -5.08 -2.68 -2.83
C ALA A 107 -5.85 -3.39 -1.71
N LEU A 108 -6.99 -3.97 -2.07
CA LEU A 108 -7.85 -4.78 -1.19
C LEU A 108 -8.37 -4.04 0.07
N CYS A 109 -8.42 -2.70 0.02
CA CYS A 109 -8.72 -1.85 1.18
C CYS A 109 -10.16 -1.33 1.19
N LEU A 110 -10.66 -0.77 0.08
CA LEU A 110 -11.92 -0.02 0.12
C LEU A 110 -13.12 -0.95 0.32
N GLU A 111 -13.14 -2.09 -0.34
CA GLU A 111 -14.20 -3.09 -0.22
C GLU A 111 -14.19 -3.78 1.15
N THR A 112 -13.05 -3.85 1.83
CA THR A 112 -12.94 -4.41 3.18
C THR A 112 -13.28 -3.39 4.26
N ALA A 113 -12.97 -2.11 4.03
CA ALA A 113 -13.23 -1.02 4.98
C ALA A 113 -14.66 -0.44 4.88
N CYS A 114 -15.33 -0.59 3.74
CA CYS A 114 -16.64 0.02 3.49
C CYS A 114 -17.76 -1.02 3.58
N ARG A 115 -18.75 -0.76 4.44
CA ARG A 115 -19.88 -1.68 4.67
C ARG A 115 -20.92 -1.72 3.55
N ASP A 116 -20.96 -0.68 2.71
CA ASP A 116 -21.97 -0.47 1.67
C ASP A 116 -21.38 0.35 0.52
N ILE A 117 -22.07 0.34 -0.63
CA ILE A 117 -21.63 1.03 -1.85
C ILE A 117 -21.57 2.55 -1.68
N ASP A 118 -22.45 3.12 -0.86
CA ASP A 118 -22.47 4.57 -0.62
C ASP A 118 -21.23 5.00 0.16
N MET A 119 -20.84 4.22 1.17
CA MET A 119 -19.62 4.40 1.92
C MET A 119 -18.39 4.19 1.03
N TYR A 120 -18.39 3.16 0.18
CA TYR A 120 -17.32 2.95 -0.80
C TYR A 120 -17.12 4.18 -1.69
N ASN A 121 -18.21 4.70 -2.27
CA ASN A 121 -18.17 5.89 -3.13
C ASN A 121 -17.67 7.14 -2.39
N ARG A 122 -18.10 7.33 -1.13
CA ARG A 122 -17.61 8.43 -0.30
C ARG A 122 -16.13 8.28 0.05
N SER A 123 -15.69 7.10 0.46
CA SER A 123 -14.29 6.82 0.79
C SER A 123 -13.38 7.00 -0.42
N LEU A 124 -13.80 6.50 -1.60
CA LEU A 124 -13.10 6.71 -2.86
C LEU A 124 -12.97 8.22 -3.17
N LYS A 125 -14.07 8.98 -3.03
CA LYS A 125 -14.04 10.43 -3.20
C LYS A 125 -13.06 11.09 -2.22
N ASN A 126 -13.08 10.71 -0.94
CA ASN A 126 -12.20 11.28 0.08
C ASN A 126 -10.71 11.03 -0.23
N ILE A 127 -10.32 9.79 -0.58
CA ILE A 127 -8.91 9.49 -0.88
C ILE A 127 -8.44 10.20 -2.15
N THR A 128 -9.31 10.36 -3.15
CA THR A 128 -8.95 11.07 -4.40
C THR A 128 -8.71 12.58 -4.20
N THR A 129 -9.16 13.17 -3.08
CA THR A 129 -8.80 14.56 -2.74
C THR A 129 -7.30 14.74 -2.45
N LEU A 130 -6.58 13.66 -2.16
CA LEU A 130 -5.14 13.66 -1.94
C LEU A 130 -4.35 13.66 -3.26
N LEU A 131 -5.00 13.37 -4.40
CA LEU A 131 -4.37 13.39 -5.72
C LEU A 131 -4.28 14.81 -6.29
N LYS A 132 -3.20 15.09 -7.01
CA LYS A 132 -3.12 16.25 -7.89
C LYS A 132 -4.15 16.14 -9.03
N PRO A 133 -4.62 17.27 -9.59
CA PRO A 133 -5.28 17.26 -10.89
C PRO A 133 -4.39 16.57 -11.94
N GLY A 134 -4.94 15.57 -12.65
CA GLY A 134 -4.18 14.75 -13.61
C GLY A 134 -3.31 13.65 -12.97
N GLY A 135 -3.39 13.46 -11.64
CA GLY A 135 -2.76 12.33 -10.95
C GLY A 135 -3.41 10.98 -11.29
N HIS A 136 -2.71 9.90 -10.94
CA HIS A 136 -3.13 8.54 -11.27
C HIS A 136 -3.67 7.80 -10.05
N LEU A 137 -4.76 7.07 -10.24
CA LEU A 137 -5.28 6.11 -9.26
C LEU A 137 -5.05 4.69 -9.79
N VAL A 138 -4.36 3.86 -9.01
CA VAL A 138 -4.28 2.41 -9.24
C VAL A 138 -5.09 1.72 -8.14
N LEU A 139 -6.14 1.02 -8.53
CA LEU A 139 -7.06 0.36 -7.61
C LEU A 139 -7.08 -1.15 -7.89
N ILE A 140 -6.79 -1.93 -6.87
CA ILE A 140 -6.89 -3.39 -6.88
C ILE A 140 -7.94 -3.78 -5.85
N GLY A 141 -8.94 -4.57 -6.25
CA GLY A 141 -10.02 -4.99 -5.37
C GLY A 141 -10.53 -6.39 -5.67
N VAL A 142 -11.31 -6.96 -4.74
CA VAL A 142 -12.00 -8.24 -4.92
C VAL A 142 -13.41 -8.01 -5.49
N LEU A 143 -13.85 -8.90 -6.38
CA LEU A 143 -15.20 -8.89 -6.96
C LEU A 143 -16.05 -10.02 -6.40
N GLY A 144 -17.32 -9.72 -6.10
CA GLY A 144 -18.32 -10.71 -5.70
C GLY A 144 -18.11 -11.33 -4.31
N ASP A 145 -17.21 -10.75 -3.50
CA ASP A 145 -16.93 -11.24 -2.16
C ASP A 145 -17.83 -10.57 -1.11
N SER A 146 -18.08 -11.28 -0.02
CA SER A 146 -18.82 -10.80 1.15
C SER A 146 -18.07 -11.00 2.47
N PHE A 147 -17.03 -11.85 2.49
CA PHE A 147 -16.19 -12.04 3.66
C PHE A 147 -14.84 -12.64 3.27
N TYR A 148 -13.81 -12.28 4.02
CA TYR A 148 -12.54 -12.98 4.00
C TYR A 148 -12.17 -13.39 5.43
N LYS A 149 -11.23 -14.31 5.56
CA LYS A 149 -10.78 -14.83 6.86
C LYS A 149 -9.28 -14.64 7.02
N VAL A 150 -8.88 -14.27 8.23
CA VAL A 150 -7.48 -14.18 8.66
C VAL A 150 -7.27 -15.14 9.83
N GLY A 151 -6.30 -16.05 9.73
CA GLY A 151 -6.00 -17.04 10.76
C GLY A 151 -6.80 -18.34 10.65
N ASN A 152 -6.68 -19.19 11.66
CA ASN A 152 -7.32 -20.50 11.72
C ASN A 152 -8.81 -20.40 12.13
N PRO A 153 -9.64 -21.44 11.87
CA PRO A 153 -10.99 -21.54 12.41
C PRO A 153 -11.05 -21.48 13.93
#